data_AF-A0A132T6L5-F1
#
_entry.id   AF-A0A132T6L5-F1
#
_cell.length_a   1.000
_cell.length_b   1.000
_cell.length_c   1.000
_cell.angle_alpha   90.00
_cell.angle_beta   90.00
_cell.angle_gamma   90.00
#
_symmetry.space_group_name_H-M   'P 1'
#
loop_
_entity.id
_entity.type
_entity.pdbx_description
1 polymer ?
#
loop_
_entity_poly.entity_id
_entity_poly.type
_entity_poly.pdbx_seq_one_letter_code
_entity_poly.pdbx_strand_id
1 'polypeptide(L)'
;MTGQYAEAIERIAPGLATLVHPGDVDTPPFPMHLSVFQTATLPEAMVQELAEDMGMPSPDIAKHFLEALSHLADTLGYESFTPKAEMADLRAAATANEGKRNEIKQCRTVCGEPAYRIMFRDFNTDEPIVPCETAPGHDCKARR
;
A
#
# COMPACT_ATOMS: atom_id res chain seq x y z
N MET A 1 10.08 11.83 -11.33
CA MET A 1 9.58 10.87 -10.32
C MET A 1 8.35 10.19 -10.88
N THR A 2 8.21 8.93 -10.54
CA THR A 2 7.28 7.94 -11.08
C THR A 2 5.82 8.33 -10.87
N GLY A 3 5.03 8.29 -11.95
CA GLY A 3 3.60 8.60 -11.98
C GLY A 3 2.69 7.58 -11.28
N GLN A 4 3.18 6.94 -10.20
CA GLN A 4 2.40 5.98 -9.42
C GLN A 4 1.21 6.66 -8.72
N TYR A 5 1.39 7.91 -8.28
CA TYR A 5 0.36 8.66 -7.55
C TYR A 5 -0.24 9.83 -8.33
N ALA A 6 0.13 10.03 -9.60
CA ALA A 6 -0.30 11.20 -10.37
C ALA A 6 -1.83 11.36 -10.41
N GLU A 7 -2.56 10.27 -10.67
CA GLU A 7 -4.03 10.29 -10.67
C GLU A 7 -4.62 10.61 -9.29
N ALA A 8 -4.04 10.06 -8.21
CA ALA A 8 -4.48 10.33 -6.84
C ALA A 8 -4.24 11.80 -6.46
N ILE A 9 -3.07 12.33 -6.80
CA ILE A 9 -2.68 13.72 -6.54
C ILE A 9 -3.62 14.69 -7.26
N GLU A 10 -3.91 14.45 -8.54
CA GLU A 10 -4.89 15.26 -9.29
C GLU A 10 -6.28 15.26 -8.65
N ARG A 11 -6.70 14.13 -8.06
CA ARG A 11 -8.00 14.01 -7.39
C ARG A 11 -8.02 14.63 -5.98
N ILE A 12 -6.92 14.55 -5.25
CA ILE A 12 -6.84 14.98 -3.84
C ILE A 12 -6.51 16.48 -3.74
N ALA A 13 -5.68 17.02 -4.65
CA ALA A 13 -5.20 18.40 -4.59
C ALA A 13 -6.30 19.46 -4.37
N PRO A 14 -7.47 19.41 -5.06
CA PRO A 14 -8.54 20.37 -4.81
C PRO A 14 -9.11 20.33 -3.39
N GLY A 15 -9.03 19.18 -2.71
CA GLY A 15 -9.55 19.00 -1.34
C GLY A 15 -8.65 19.59 -0.25
N LEU A 16 -7.39 19.93 -0.55
CA LEU A 16 -6.46 20.52 0.42
C LEU A 16 -6.94 21.88 0.96
N ALA A 17 -7.75 22.61 0.19
CA ALA A 17 -8.31 23.91 0.61
C ALA A 17 -9.39 23.77 1.71
N THR A 18 -9.96 22.57 1.86
CA THR A 18 -11.10 22.28 2.74
C THR A 18 -10.87 21.05 3.62
N LEU A 19 -9.65 20.91 4.15
CA LEU A 19 -9.29 19.80 5.02
C LEU A 19 -10.15 19.77 6.28
N VAL A 20 -10.53 18.57 6.70
CA VAL A 20 -11.14 18.30 8.01
C VAL A 20 -10.22 17.34 8.75
N HIS A 21 -9.70 17.78 9.89
CA HIS A 21 -8.99 16.89 10.78
C HIS A 21 -10.00 15.91 11.39
N PRO A 22 -9.71 14.59 11.41
CA PRO A 22 -10.67 13.58 11.91
C PRO A 22 -10.92 13.67 13.42
N GLY A 23 -10.15 14.48 14.13
CA GLY A 23 -10.16 14.52 15.59
C GLY A 23 -9.26 13.44 16.19
N ASP A 24 -9.42 13.20 17.48
CA ASP A 24 -8.78 12.12 18.24
C ASP A 24 -9.70 11.65 19.38
N VAL A 25 -9.16 10.97 20.38
CA VAL A 25 -9.93 10.43 21.51
C VAL A 25 -10.66 11.52 22.29
N ASP A 26 -10.09 12.71 22.37
CA ASP A 26 -10.57 13.82 23.21
C ASP A 26 -11.10 15.01 22.39
N THR A 27 -10.84 15.02 21.08
CA THR A 27 -11.16 16.14 20.18
C THR A 27 -12.07 15.68 19.05
N PRO A 28 -13.27 16.28 18.86
CA PRO A 28 -14.11 15.97 17.71
C PRO A 28 -13.48 16.44 16.38
N PRO A 29 -13.94 15.94 15.22
CA PRO A 29 -13.49 16.43 13.93
C PRO A 29 -13.67 17.95 13.80
N PHE A 30 -12.69 18.63 13.20
CA PHE A 30 -12.72 20.08 13.00
C PHE A 30 -12.08 20.49 11.68
N PRO A 31 -12.54 21.59 11.06
CA PRO A 31 -11.95 22.09 9.81
C PRO A 31 -10.55 22.63 10.05
N MET A 32 -9.62 22.30 9.16
CA MET A 32 -8.25 22.80 9.16
C MET A 32 -8.06 23.78 8.00
N HIS A 33 -7.96 25.06 8.33
CA HIS A 33 -7.77 26.12 7.35
C HIS A 33 -6.28 26.38 7.15
N LEU A 34 -5.72 25.84 6.08
CA LEU A 34 -4.34 26.09 5.67
C LEU A 34 -4.34 27.12 4.53
N SER A 35 -4.01 28.37 4.86
CA SER A 35 -4.06 29.49 3.91
C SER A 35 -3.22 29.27 2.65
N VAL A 36 -2.12 28.52 2.78
CA VAL A 36 -1.23 28.16 1.67
C VAL A 36 -1.93 27.36 0.56
N PHE A 37 -3.01 26.65 0.87
CA PHE A 37 -3.80 25.90 -0.11
C PHE A 37 -5.08 26.63 -0.55
N GLN A 38 -5.31 27.85 -0.07
CA GLN A 38 -6.47 28.68 -0.42
C GLN A 38 -6.13 29.67 -1.54
N THR A 39 -5.21 29.32 -2.44
CA THR A 39 -4.71 30.18 -3.53
C THR A 39 -5.80 30.59 -4.52
N ALA A 40 -6.91 29.84 -4.61
CA ALA A 40 -8.08 30.22 -5.41
C ALA A 40 -8.71 31.55 -4.97
N THR A 41 -8.42 32.03 -3.77
CA THR A 41 -8.88 33.33 -3.25
C THR A 41 -7.92 34.48 -3.59
N LEU A 42 -6.75 34.17 -4.14
CA LEU A 42 -5.72 35.14 -4.50
C LEU A 42 -5.74 35.44 -6.01
N PRO A 43 -5.38 36.67 -6.42
CA PRO A 43 -5.10 36.98 -7.81
C PRO A 43 -3.98 36.10 -8.37
N GLU A 44 -4.09 35.70 -9.63
CA GLU A 44 -3.14 34.78 -10.29
C GLU A 44 -1.68 35.25 -10.22
N ALA A 45 -1.44 36.56 -10.36
CA ALA A 45 -0.10 37.14 -10.22
C ALA A 45 0.52 36.92 -8.82
N MET A 46 -0.29 36.98 -7.76
CA MET A 46 0.18 36.75 -6.38
C MET A 46 0.45 35.26 -6.12
N VAL A 47 -0.31 34.37 -6.76
CA VAL A 47 -0.05 32.93 -6.66
C VAL A 47 1.27 32.56 -7.35
N GLN A 48 1.54 33.18 -8.51
CA GLN A 48 2.79 33.00 -9.23
C GLN A 48 3.99 33.54 -8.44
N GLU A 49 3.88 34.74 -7.85
CA GLU A 49 4.91 35.32 -6.99
C GLU A 49 5.20 34.42 -5.77
N LEU A 50 4.15 33.93 -5.11
CA LEU A 50 4.29 32.98 -4.00
C LEU A 50 5.01 31.68 -4.42
N ALA A 51 4.72 31.20 -5.63
CA ALA A 51 5.36 30.00 -6.16
C ALA A 51 6.84 30.22 -6.46
N GLU A 52 7.19 31.37 -7.04
CA GLU A 52 8.56 31.78 -7.32
C GLU A 52 9.37 31.97 -6.03
N ASP A 53 8.79 32.61 -5.02
CA ASP A 53 9.39 32.79 -3.69
C ASP A 53 9.67 31.45 -2.99
N MET A 54 8.80 30.47 -3.20
CA MET A 54 8.97 29.11 -2.70
C MET A 54 9.90 28.24 -3.59
N GLY A 55 10.41 28.78 -4.70
CA GLY A 55 11.25 28.06 -5.66
C GLY A 55 10.52 26.93 -6.39
N MET A 56 9.19 27.00 -6.49
CA MET A 56 8.37 25.99 -7.14
C MET A 56 8.35 26.18 -8.67
N PRO A 57 8.29 25.06 -9.43
CA PRO A 57 8.28 25.13 -10.90
C PRO A 57 6.92 25.54 -11.47
N SER A 58 5.85 25.55 -10.67
CA SER A 58 4.53 26.02 -11.06
C SER A 58 3.73 26.53 -9.85
N PRO A 59 2.66 27.32 -10.06
CA PRO A 59 1.84 27.86 -8.98
C PRO A 59 0.90 26.86 -8.31
N ASP A 60 0.94 25.58 -8.71
CA ASP A 60 0.08 24.54 -8.14
C ASP A 60 0.68 23.97 -6.84
N ILE A 61 0.63 24.80 -5.79
CA ILE A 61 1.20 24.50 -4.47
C ILE A 61 0.62 23.20 -3.90
N ALA A 62 -0.67 22.96 -4.13
CA ALA A 62 -1.37 21.78 -3.67
C ALA A 62 -0.79 20.50 -4.28
N LYS A 63 -0.57 20.48 -5.60
CA LYS A 63 0.06 19.34 -6.27
C LYS A 63 1.49 19.11 -5.81
N HIS A 64 2.33 20.15 -5.80
CA HIS A 64 3.73 20.03 -5.37
C HIS A 64 3.85 19.52 -3.93
N PHE A 65 2.97 19.99 -3.05
CA PHE A 65 2.92 19.51 -1.67
C PHE A 65 2.58 18.01 -1.59
N LEU A 66 1.58 17.53 -2.33
CA LEU A 66 1.19 16.12 -2.32
C LEU A 66 2.26 15.22 -2.97
N GLU A 67 2.92 15.68 -4.02
CA GLU A 67 4.06 14.98 -4.63
C GLU A 67 5.20 14.80 -3.61
N ALA A 68 5.56 15.89 -2.93
CA ALA A 68 6.60 15.86 -1.89
C ALA A 68 6.21 14.98 -0.69
N LEU A 69 4.95 15.07 -0.24
CA LEU A 69 4.44 14.26 0.86
C LEU A 69 4.42 12.77 0.52
N SER A 70 3.98 12.42 -0.70
CA SER A 70 4.01 11.03 -1.19
C SER A 70 5.42 10.49 -1.20
N HIS A 71 6.34 11.26 -1.76
CA HIS A 71 7.74 10.88 -1.82
C HIS A 71 8.33 10.66 -0.41
N LEU A 72 8.03 11.54 0.55
CA LEU A 72 8.46 11.37 1.92
C LEU A 72 7.93 10.07 2.53
N ALA A 73 6.64 9.80 2.39
CA ALA A 73 6.04 8.58 2.92
C ALA A 73 6.65 7.32 2.26
N ASP A 74 6.88 7.32 0.94
CA ASP A 74 7.57 6.22 0.25
C ASP A 74 8.98 5.99 0.81
N THR A 75 9.75 7.08 1.05
CA THR A 75 11.11 6.96 1.61
C THR A 75 11.12 6.39 3.02
N LEU A 76 10.03 6.55 3.76
CA LEU A 76 9.83 6.01 5.09
C LEU A 76 9.19 4.60 5.08
N GLY A 77 8.90 4.05 3.89
CA GLY A 77 8.31 2.72 3.71
C GLY A 77 6.79 2.68 3.91
N TYR A 78 6.09 3.81 3.81
CA TYR A 78 4.65 3.89 3.84
C TYR A 78 4.07 3.97 2.42
N GLU A 79 2.98 3.25 2.17
CA GLU A 79 2.17 3.44 0.98
C GLU A 79 1.16 4.57 1.23
N SER A 80 1.26 5.67 0.47
CA SER A 80 0.53 6.91 0.77
C SER A 80 -0.92 6.90 0.28
N PHE A 81 -1.12 6.61 -1.00
CA PHE A 81 -2.38 6.86 -1.70
C PHE A 81 -2.91 5.62 -2.42
N THR A 82 -3.22 4.57 -1.66
CA THR A 82 -3.90 3.38 -2.21
C THR A 82 -5.42 3.54 -2.10
N PRO A 83 -6.18 3.46 -3.21
CA PRO A 83 -7.63 3.52 -3.18
C PRO A 83 -8.25 2.49 -2.24
N LYS A 84 -9.28 2.89 -1.50
CA LYS A 84 -9.95 2.00 -0.53
C LYS A 84 -10.51 0.73 -1.17
N ALA A 85 -10.99 0.81 -2.41
CA ALA A 85 -11.49 -0.35 -3.15
C ALA A 85 -10.37 -1.35 -3.46
N GLU A 86 -9.21 -0.86 -3.94
CA GLU A 86 -8.04 -1.69 -4.19
C GLU A 86 -7.52 -2.34 -2.91
N MET A 87 -7.46 -1.58 -1.80
CA MET A 87 -7.12 -2.15 -0.49
C MET A 87 -8.11 -3.22 -0.03
N ALA A 88 -9.40 -3.08 -0.35
CA ALA A 88 -10.41 -4.08 -0.03
C ALA A 88 -10.23 -5.35 -0.88
N ASP A 89 -9.93 -5.20 -2.17
CA ASP A 89 -9.68 -6.31 -3.09
C ASP A 89 -8.40 -7.07 -2.70
N LEU A 90 -7.33 -6.36 -2.35
CA LEU A 90 -6.09 -6.97 -1.86
C LEU A 90 -6.31 -7.75 -0.55
N ARG A 91 -7.10 -7.19 0.38
CA ARG A 91 -7.48 -7.90 1.61
C ARG A 91 -8.35 -9.12 1.31
N ALA A 92 -9.32 -8.99 0.42
CA ALA A 92 -10.18 -10.11 0.02
C ALA A 92 -9.37 -11.23 -0.67
N ALA A 93 -8.43 -10.87 -1.54
CA ALA A 93 -7.52 -11.82 -2.16
C ALA A 93 -6.60 -12.50 -1.14
N ALA A 94 -6.10 -11.74 -0.15
CA ALA A 94 -5.32 -12.31 0.95
C ALA A 94 -6.16 -13.30 1.77
N THR A 95 -7.37 -12.94 2.19
CA THR A 95 -8.28 -13.82 2.94
C THR A 95 -8.68 -15.06 2.13
N ALA A 96 -9.00 -14.92 0.84
CA ALA A 96 -9.36 -16.03 -0.03
C ALA A 96 -8.23 -17.06 -0.19
N ASN A 97 -6.98 -16.63 -0.07
CA ASN A 97 -5.81 -17.50 -0.16
C ASN A 97 -5.26 -17.91 1.22
N GLU A 98 -5.83 -17.43 2.32
CA GLU A 98 -5.39 -17.77 3.68
C GLU A 98 -5.59 -19.26 3.98
N GLY A 99 -6.69 -19.85 3.50
CA GLY A 99 -6.93 -21.30 3.57
C GLY A 99 -5.94 -22.14 2.74
N LYS A 100 -5.23 -21.54 1.78
CA LYS A 100 -4.19 -22.20 0.96
C LYS A 100 -2.80 -22.11 1.58
N ARG A 101 -2.64 -21.42 2.72
CA ARG A 101 -1.39 -21.43 3.49
C ARG A 101 -1.05 -22.81 4.06
N ASN A 102 -2.03 -23.71 4.19
CA ASN A 102 -1.83 -25.10 4.59
C ASN A 102 -2.69 -26.00 3.71
N GLU A 103 -2.13 -26.49 2.61
CA GLU A 103 -2.86 -27.31 1.64
C GLU A 103 -2.26 -28.72 1.54
N ILE A 104 -3.09 -29.76 1.69
CA ILE A 104 -2.66 -31.14 1.46
C ILE A 104 -2.83 -31.45 -0.03
N LYS A 105 -1.72 -31.69 -0.74
CA LYS A 105 -1.74 -32.11 -2.15
C LYS A 105 -1.33 -33.57 -2.31
N GLN A 106 -1.92 -34.23 -3.30
CA GLN A 106 -1.54 -35.57 -3.74
C GLN A 106 -0.41 -35.44 -4.77
N CYS A 107 0.80 -35.84 -4.41
CA CYS A 107 1.90 -36.00 -5.35
C CYS A 107 1.68 -37.27 -6.18
N ARG A 108 1.95 -37.18 -7.48
CA ARG A 108 1.94 -38.30 -8.42
C ARG A 108 3.34 -38.51 -8.95
N THR A 109 3.66 -39.75 -9.27
CA THR A 109 4.88 -40.11 -10.00
C THR A 109 4.76 -39.67 -11.46
N VAL A 110 5.88 -39.66 -12.18
CA VAL A 110 5.90 -39.35 -13.62
C VAL A 110 5.06 -40.32 -14.46
N CYS A 111 4.81 -41.55 -13.97
CA CYS A 111 3.91 -42.50 -14.62
C CYS A 111 2.42 -42.28 -14.27
N GLY A 112 2.10 -41.24 -13.49
CA GLY A 112 0.73 -40.86 -13.13
C GLY A 112 0.14 -41.54 -11.90
N GLU A 113 0.86 -42.51 -11.32
CA GLU A 113 0.43 -43.21 -10.10
C GLU A 113 0.55 -42.32 -8.85
N PRO A 114 -0.34 -42.49 -7.84
CA PRO A 114 -0.24 -41.74 -6.59
C PRO A 114 1.03 -42.10 -5.82
N ALA A 115 1.88 -41.11 -5.52
CA ALA A 115 3.10 -41.32 -4.75
C ALA A 115 2.84 -41.19 -3.24
N TYR A 116 2.48 -39.98 -2.79
CA TYR A 116 2.19 -39.67 -1.39
C TYR A 116 1.38 -38.37 -1.27
N ARG A 117 0.79 -38.14 -0.10
CA ARG A 117 0.10 -36.90 0.24
C ARG A 117 0.97 -36.11 1.20
N ILE A 118 1.22 -34.84 0.89
CA ILE A 118 2.01 -33.96 1.76
C ILE A 118 1.30 -32.62 1.92
N MET A 119 1.43 -32.07 3.13
CA MET A 119 0.96 -30.72 3.43
C MET A 119 2.03 -29.72 3.01
N PHE A 120 1.65 -28.80 2.13
CA PHE A 120 2.46 -27.66 1.73
C PHE A 120 2.08 -26.46 2.59
N ARG A 121 3.09 -25.75 3.11
CA ARG A 121 2.93 -24.49 3.84
C ARG A 121 3.26 -23.29 2.97
N ASP A 122 2.55 -22.20 3.22
CA ASP A 122 2.81 -20.86 2.68
C ASP A 122 2.81 -20.73 1.15
N PHE A 123 2.29 -21.74 0.44
CA PHE A 123 2.11 -21.75 -1.01
C PHE A 123 3.40 -21.45 -1.81
N ASN A 124 4.59 -21.65 -1.23
CA ASN A 124 5.84 -21.50 -1.96
C ASN A 124 6.01 -22.70 -2.89
N THR A 125 5.83 -22.51 -4.20
CA THR A 125 5.94 -23.59 -5.20
C THR A 125 7.38 -23.82 -5.66
N ASP A 126 8.26 -22.83 -5.48
CA ASP A 126 9.66 -22.90 -5.87
C ASP A 126 10.49 -23.59 -4.77
N GLU A 127 10.20 -23.27 -3.51
CA GLU A 127 10.78 -23.89 -2.32
C GLU A 127 9.67 -24.32 -1.34
N PRO A 128 9.00 -25.45 -1.60
CA PRO A 128 7.89 -25.89 -0.77
C PRO A 128 8.30 -26.24 0.64
N ILE A 129 7.64 -25.60 1.61
CA ILE A 129 7.82 -25.87 3.03
C ILE A 129 6.90 -27.04 3.42
N VAL A 130 7.50 -28.13 3.89
CA VAL A 130 6.80 -29.33 4.34
C VAL A 130 7.12 -29.60 5.82
N PRO A 131 6.13 -29.97 6.66
CA PRO A 131 6.40 -30.34 8.05
C PRO A 131 7.35 -31.53 8.14
N CYS A 132 8.33 -31.46 9.05
CA CYS A 132 9.32 -32.54 9.22
C CYS A 132 8.68 -33.91 9.54
N GLU A 133 7.50 -33.92 10.17
CA GLU A 133 6.75 -35.13 10.53
C GLU A 133 6.16 -35.86 9.33
N THR A 134 5.91 -35.15 8.22
CA THR A 134 5.25 -35.67 7.03
C THR A 134 6.20 -35.82 5.84
N ALA A 135 7.46 -35.37 5.99
CA ALA A 135 8.50 -35.47 4.98
C ALA A 135 9.07 -36.90 4.91
N PRO A 136 8.90 -37.64 3.80
CA PRO A 136 9.39 -39.01 3.67
C PRO A 136 10.92 -39.07 3.78
N GLY A 137 11.45 -39.87 4.70
CA GLY A 137 12.89 -40.09 4.85
C GLY A 137 13.67 -38.94 5.50
N HIS A 138 12.99 -37.96 6.10
CA HIS A 138 13.63 -36.84 6.80
C HIS A 138 13.89 -37.16 8.28
N ASP A 139 15.16 -37.10 8.70
CA ASP A 139 15.55 -37.19 10.12
C ASP A 139 15.74 -35.77 10.69
N CYS A 140 14.76 -35.32 11.47
CA CYS A 140 14.72 -33.96 12.00
C CYS A 140 15.64 -33.82 13.23
N LYS A 141 16.76 -33.11 13.08
CA LYS A 141 17.71 -32.85 14.17
C LYS A 141 17.19 -31.91 15.26
N ALA A 142 16.07 -31.20 15.02
CA ALA A 142 15.48 -30.27 15.98
C ALA A 142 14.62 -30.93 17.08
N ARG A 143 14.39 -32.25 17.00
CA ARG A 143 13.66 -33.04 18.01
C ARG A 143 14.57 -33.83 18.97
N ARG A 144 15.88 -33.57 18.96
CA ARG A 144 16.86 -34.14 19.92
C ARG A 144 17.27 -33.13 20.97
#